data_AF-A0A1M6WJV8-F1
#
_entry.id   AF-A0A1M6WJV8-F1
#
_cell.length_a   1.000
_cell.length_b   1.000
_cell.length_c   1.000
_cell.angle_alpha   90.00
_cell.angle_beta   90.00
_cell.angle_gamma   90.00
#
_symmetry.space_group_name_H-M   'P 1'
#
loop_
_entity.id
_entity.type
_entity.pdbx_description
1 polymer ?
#
loop_
_entity_poly.entity_id
_entity_poly.type
_entity_poly.pdbx_seq_one_letter_code
_entity_poly.pdbx_strand_id
1 'polypeptide(L)' 'MFDKHADEAIEAEIWLKAEAKGRDKEREEMALAMLADNEPIEKIVKYSHLPESKVLELKKSP' A
#
# COMPACT_ATOMS: atom_id res chain seq x y z
N MET A 1 -7.43 -36.94 -13.26
CA MET A 1 -7.47 -35.83 -14.23
C MET A 1 -7.42 -34.57 -13.39
N PHE A 2 -6.26 -33.93 -13.30
CA PHE A 2 -6.14 -32.64 -12.62
C PHE A 2 -6.36 -31.56 -13.67
N ASP A 3 -7.39 -30.75 -13.45
CA ASP A 3 -7.84 -29.73 -14.37
C ASP A 3 -6.82 -28.58 -14.37
N LYS A 4 -5.95 -28.56 -15.38
CA LYS A 4 -4.86 -27.58 -15.60
C LYS A 4 -5.31 -26.11 -15.62
N HIS A 5 -6.61 -25.87 -15.64
CA HIS A 5 -7.21 -24.53 -15.67
C HIS A 5 -7.44 -23.93 -14.27
N ALA A 6 -7.37 -24.74 -13.20
CA ALA A 6 -7.49 -24.24 -11.82
C ALA A 6 -6.18 -23.61 -11.32
N ASP A 7 -5.04 -24.07 -11.80
CA ASP A 7 -3.71 -23.65 -11.32
C ASP A 7 -3.33 -22.24 -11.83
N GLU A 8 -3.66 -21.89 -13.08
CA GLU A 8 -3.39 -20.56 -13.65
C GLU A 8 -4.17 -19.43 -12.94
N ALA A 9 -5.39 -19.72 -12.48
CA ALA A 9 -6.21 -18.74 -11.75
C ALA A 9 -5.67 -18.46 -10.33
N ILE A 10 -5.15 -19.50 -9.66
CA ILE A 10 -4.53 -19.39 -8.33
C ILE A 10 -3.23 -18.58 -8.41
N GLU A 11 -2.41 -18.83 -9.42
CA GLU A 11 -1.17 -18.06 -9.63
C GLU A 11 -1.46 -16.58 -9.92
N ALA A 12 -2.44 -16.27 -10.78
CA ALA A 12 -2.83 -14.90 -11.06
C ALA A 12 -3.33 -14.14 -9.81
N GLU A 13 -4.10 -14.80 -8.94
CA GLU A 13 -4.53 -14.21 -7.66
C GLU A 13 -3.36 -13.92 -6.72
N ILE A 14 -2.36 -14.81 -6.67
CA ILE A 14 -1.16 -14.63 -5.83
C ILE A 14 -0.35 -13.43 -6.30
N TRP A 15 -0.13 -13.29 -7.61
CA TRP A 15 0.57 -12.13 -8.19
C TRP A 15 -0.19 -10.82 -7.97
N LEU A 16 -1.51 -10.80 -8.18
CA LEU A 16 -2.34 -9.61 -7.91
C LEU A 16 -2.29 -9.19 -6.44
N LYS A 17 -2.32 -10.14 -5.51
CA LYS A 17 -2.18 -9.87 -4.07
C LYS A 17 -0.78 -9.37 -3.71
N ALA A 18 0.26 -9.89 -4.35
CA ALA A 18 1.64 -9.45 -4.13
C ALA A 18 1.87 -8.02 -4.62
N GLU A 19 1.39 -7.68 -5.81
CA GLU A 19 1.49 -6.31 -6.34
C GLU A 19 0.72 -5.30 -5.52
N ALA A 20 -0.49 -5.65 -5.05
CA ALA A 20 -1.28 -4.78 -4.19
C ALA A 20 -0.54 -4.46 -2.89
N LYS A 21 0.06 -5.47 -2.25
CA LYS A 21 0.89 -5.29 -1.05
C LYS A 21 2.14 -4.45 -1.31
N GLY A 22 2.78 -4.59 -2.47
CA GLY A 22 3.93 -3.78 -2.85
C GLY A 22 3.57 -2.30 -2.96
N ARG A 23 2.50 -1.99 -3.69
CA ARG A 23 2.00 -0.62 -3.87
C ARG A 23 1.55 0.03 -2.57
N ASP A 24 0.91 -0.74 -1.67
CA ASP A 24 0.49 -0.21 -0.38
C ASP A 24 1.69 0.12 0.52
N LYS A 25 2.72 -0.73 0.51
CA LYS A 25 3.96 -0.50 1.26
C LYS A 25 4.72 0.73 0.77
N GLU A 26 4.85 0.91 -0.54
CA GLU A 26 5.51 2.10 -1.13
C GLU A 26 4.79 3.39 -0.73
N ARG A 27 3.45 3.38 -0.69
CA ARG A 27 2.65 4.53 -0.26
C ARG A 27 2.80 4.83 1.22
N GLU A 28 2.82 3.80 2.07
CA GLU A 28 3.07 3.93 3.51
C GLU A 28 4.49 4.45 3.78
N GLU A 29 5.51 3.92 3.11
CA GLU A 29 6.89 4.38 3.23
C GLU A 29 7.05 5.86 2.82
N MET A 30 6.41 6.28 1.72
CA MET A 30 6.42 7.68 1.32
C MET A 30 5.71 8.57 2.32
N ALA A 31 4.55 8.14 2.85
CA ALA A 31 3.85 8.91 3.87
C ALA A 31 4.68 9.05 5.16
N LEU A 32 5.36 7.99 5.59
CA LEU A 32 6.25 8.01 6.75
C LEU A 32 7.46 8.94 6.54
N ALA A 33 8.08 8.92 5.35
CA ALA A 33 9.17 9.83 5.02
C ALA A 33 8.73 11.30 5.08
N MET A 34 7.57 11.63 4.50
CA MET A 34 7.03 12.99 4.54
C MET A 34 6.58 13.41 5.95
N LEU A 35 6.06 12.48 6.76
CA LEU A 35 5.75 12.73 8.16
C LEU A 35 7.02 13.06 8.96
N ALA A 36 8.13 12.37 8.69
CA ALA A 36 9.43 12.65 9.31
C ALA A 36 9.96 14.05 8.93
N ASP A 37 9.69 14.49 7.70
CA ASP A 37 10.00 15.85 7.21
C ASP A 37 9.04 16.93 7.75
N ASN A 38 8.09 16.57 8.62
CA ASN A 38 7.04 17.45 9.16
C ASN A 38 6.15 18.10 8.08
N GLU A 39 5.95 17.42 6.96
CA GLU A 39 5.09 17.92 5.88
C GLU A 39 3.62 18.00 6.31
N PRO A 40 2.83 18.95 5.77
CA PRO A 40 1.40 19.04 6.06
C PRO A 40 0.64 17.78 5.61
N ILE A 41 -0.32 17.32 6.42
CA ILE A 41 -1.09 16.09 6.14
C ILE A 41 -1.77 16.14 4.76
N GLU A 42 -2.31 17.28 4.35
CA GLU A 42 -2.91 17.45 3.01
C GLU A 42 -1.91 17.14 1.88
N LYS A 43 -0.65 17.57 2.04
CA LYS A 43 0.42 17.29 1.09
C LYS A 43 0.74 15.80 1.10
N ILE A 44 0.83 15.19 2.27
CA ILE A 44 1.08 13.75 2.41
C ILE A 44 0.00 12.93 1.74
N VAL A 45 -1.28 13.24 1.97
CA VAL A 45 -2.43 12.60 1.31
C VAL A 45 -2.34 12.75 -0.22
N LYS A 46 -2.00 13.95 -0.70
CA LYS A 46 -1.87 14.22 -2.15
C LYS A 46 -0.81 13.36 -2.83
N TYR A 47 0.35 13.19 -2.19
CA TYR A 47 1.48 12.47 -2.81
C TYR A 47 1.46 10.97 -2.51
N SER A 48 1.19 10.54 -1.27
CA SER A 48 1.09 9.12 -0.89
C SER A 48 -0.14 8.42 -1.45
N HIS A 49 -1.15 9.18 -1.90
CA HIS A 49 -2.46 8.64 -2.27
C HIS A 49 -3.10 7.79 -1.16
N LEU A 50 -2.65 7.95 0.08
CA LEU A 50 -3.28 7.36 1.26
C LEU A 50 -4.41 8.26 1.75
N PRO A 51 -5.49 7.69 2.27
CA PRO A 51 -6.53 8.47 2.93
C PRO A 51 -5.97 9.15 4.18
N GLU A 52 -6.52 10.32 4.50
CA GLU A 52 -6.09 11.11 5.67
C GLU A 52 -6.12 10.30 6.97
N SER A 53 -7.14 9.45 7.16
CA SER A 53 -7.24 8.56 8.32
C SER A 53 -6.02 7.66 8.49
N LYS A 54 -5.52 7.08 7.39
CA LYS A 54 -4.35 6.21 7.40
C LYS A 54 -3.07 6.99 7.68
N VAL A 55 -2.93 8.20 7.14
CA VAL A 55 -1.80 9.10 7.45
C VAL A 55 -1.80 9.48 8.93
N LEU A 56 -2.97 9.75 9.52
CA LEU A 56 -3.13 10.04 10.94
C LEU A 56 -2.82 8.83 11.83
N GLU A 57 -3.14 7.61 11.39
CA GLU A 57 -2.72 6.38 12.07
C GLU A 57 -1.20 6.22 12.04
N LEU A 58 -0.57 6.37 10.88
CA LEU A 58 0.89 6.31 10.73
C LEU A 58 1.60 7.34 11.60
N LYS A 59 1.07 8.55 11.72
CA LYS A 59 1.61 9.59 12.60
C LYS A 59 1.58 9.21 14.10
N LYS A 60 0.62 8.36 14.51
CA LYS A 60 0.44 7.92 15.90
C LYS A 60 1.23 6.65 16.24
N SER A 61 1.67 5.90 15.24
CA SER A 61 2.53 4.72 15.38
C SER A 61 3.98 5.14 15.17
N PRO A 62 4.73 5.49 16.24
CA PRO A 62 6.15 5.85 16.15
C PRO A 62 7.02 4.68 15.65
#